data_AF-A0AAV9EWX9-F1
#
_entry.id   AF-A0AAV9EWX9-F1
#
_cell.length_a   1.000
_cell.length_b   1.000
_cell.length_c   1.000
_cell.angle_alpha   90.00
_cell.angle_beta   90.00
_cell.angle_gamma   90.00
#
_symmetry.space_group_name_H-M   'P 1'
#
loop_
_entity.id
_entity.type
_entity.pdbx_description
1 polymer ?
#
loop_
_entity_poly.entity_id
_entity_poly.type
_entity_poly.pdbx_seq_one_letter_code
_entity_poly.pdbx_strand_id
1 'polypeptide(L)'
;MFLYPAGASINMNNNIRSLYFEKLLPLFIVGGDDGNYVPTVQSDLASLQSLSRRIHYGRFVAEVKYRDAPQDYEPAIRAKDRNALMKLLTSESVEEMVKRRVEKKAMVFGQNVTLGDDNDNRPRYKIDPLVISRIYGEWVIPLTKIVQVEYLLRRLD
;
A
#
# COMPACT_ATOMS: atom_id res chain seq x y z
N MET A 1 8.73 -18.81 15.32
CA MET A 1 8.51 -17.93 14.15
C MET A 1 7.33 -17.02 14.46
N PHE A 2 7.41 -15.71 14.20
CA PHE A 2 6.31 -14.79 14.56
C PHE A 2 5.05 -15.03 13.72
N LEU A 3 5.20 -15.31 12.42
CA LEU A 3 4.10 -15.66 11.52
C LEU A 3 3.81 -17.16 11.52
N TYR A 4 2.56 -17.52 11.24
CA TYR A 4 2.15 -18.89 11.02
C TYR A 4 2.73 -19.43 9.69
N PRO A 5 3.39 -20.60 9.67
CA PRO A 5 4.11 -21.08 8.49
C PRO A 5 3.26 -21.15 7.22
N ALA A 6 2.04 -21.70 7.30
CA ALA A 6 1.16 -21.84 6.13
C ALA A 6 0.72 -20.49 5.55
N GLY A 7 0.51 -19.47 6.39
CA GLY A 7 0.21 -18.11 5.95
C GLY A 7 1.43 -17.31 5.51
N ALA A 8 2.66 -17.71 5.90
CA ALA A 8 3.87 -16.94 5.61
C ALA A 8 4.26 -16.93 4.12
N SER A 9 3.81 -17.91 3.33
CA SER A 9 4.19 -18.13 1.93
C SER A 9 3.42 -17.27 0.90
N ILE A 10 2.41 -16.51 1.31
CA ILE A 10 1.52 -15.75 0.41
C ILE A 10 2.29 -14.69 -0.37
N ASN A 11 2.28 -14.74 -1.69
CA ASN A 11 3.03 -13.81 -2.53
C ASN A 11 2.12 -13.15 -3.58
N MET A 12 2.01 -11.82 -3.51
CA MET A 12 1.22 -10.96 -4.40
C MET A 12 2.10 -10.16 -5.39
N ASN A 13 3.40 -10.47 -5.52
CA ASN A 13 4.32 -9.66 -6.33
C ASN A 13 3.91 -9.55 -7.80
N ASN A 14 3.27 -10.56 -8.38
CA ASN A 14 2.75 -10.49 -9.75
C ASN A 14 1.67 -9.41 -9.87
N ASN A 15 0.70 -9.38 -8.94
CA ASN A 15 -0.33 -8.35 -8.89
C ASN A 15 0.26 -6.96 -8.64
N ILE A 16 1.25 -6.85 -7.75
CA ILE A 16 1.92 -5.58 -7.43
C ILE A 16 2.68 -5.05 -8.65
N ARG A 17 3.36 -5.92 -9.39
CA ARG A 17 4.07 -5.57 -10.63
C ARG A 17 3.10 -5.06 -11.69
N SER A 18 2.03 -5.81 -11.99
CA SER A 18 1.01 -5.37 -12.96
C SER A 18 0.37 -4.06 -12.54
N LEU A 19 -0.04 -3.94 -11.27
CA LEU A 19 -0.59 -2.70 -10.74
C LEU A 19 0.36 -1.52 -10.95
N TYR A 20 1.64 -1.68 -10.62
CA TYR A 20 2.63 -0.62 -10.72
C TYR A 20 2.74 -0.07 -12.15
N PHE A 21 3.00 -0.94 -13.13
CA PHE A 21 3.21 -0.50 -14.51
C PHE A 21 1.92 -0.10 -15.23
N GLU A 22 0.82 -0.82 -15.00
CA GLU A 22 -0.42 -0.62 -15.77
C GLU A 22 -1.32 0.47 -15.20
N LYS A 23 -1.21 0.77 -13.90
CA LYS A 23 -2.13 1.69 -13.20
C LYS A 23 -1.42 2.81 -12.48
N LEU A 24 -0.33 2.54 -11.74
CA LEU A 24 0.28 3.57 -10.90
C LEU A 24 1.17 4.51 -11.71
N LEU A 25 2.12 3.95 -12.46
CA LEU A 25 3.12 4.71 -13.19
C LEU A 25 2.48 5.79 -14.10
N PRO A 26 1.43 5.49 -14.89
CA PRO A 26 0.77 6.50 -15.74
C PRO A 26 0.14 7.69 -14.99
N LEU A 27 -0.07 7.60 -13.68
CA LEU A 27 -0.73 8.67 -12.90
C LEU A 27 0.21 9.81 -12.52
N PHE A 28 1.52 9.57 -12.49
CA PHE A 28 2.50 10.55 -12.00
C PHE A 28 3.73 10.69 -12.89
N ILE A 29 3.79 10.02 -14.05
CA ILE A 29 4.79 10.26 -15.07
C ILE A 29 4.26 11.20 -16.16
N VAL A 30 5.17 11.95 -16.77
CA VAL A 30 4.89 12.70 -17.99
C VAL A 30 5.26 11.82 -19.18
N GLY A 31 4.45 11.82 -20.25
CA GLY A 31 4.78 11.11 -21.48
C GLY A 31 6.01 11.70 -22.16
N GLY A 32 6.90 10.84 -22.66
CA GLY A 32 8.14 11.24 -23.34
C GLY A 32 9.25 10.21 -23.13
N ASP A 33 10.43 10.51 -23.67
CA ASP A 33 11.65 9.74 -23.50
C ASP A 33 12.80 10.73 -23.29
N ASP A 34 13.41 10.69 -22.11
CA ASP A 34 14.53 11.55 -21.71
C ASP A 34 15.89 10.84 -21.77
N GLY A 35 15.91 9.57 -22.21
CA GLY A 35 17.10 8.73 -22.28
C GLY A 35 17.64 8.23 -20.94
N ASN A 36 17.00 8.54 -19.80
CA ASN A 36 17.50 8.19 -18.46
C ASN A 36 17.07 6.79 -18.01
N TYR A 37 17.31 5.77 -18.85
CA TYR A 37 16.82 4.41 -18.60
C TYR A 37 17.37 3.76 -17.31
N VAL A 38 18.67 3.96 -17.02
CA VAL A 38 19.32 3.34 -15.85
C VAL A 38 18.75 3.91 -14.53
N PRO A 39 18.70 5.25 -14.33
CA PRO A 39 18.01 5.84 -13.18
C PRO A 39 16.53 5.45 -13.06
N THR A 40 15.83 5.32 -14.19
CA THR A 40 14.42 4.92 -14.21
C THR A 40 14.23 3.51 -13.66
N VAL A 41 14.97 2.52 -14.18
CA VAL A 41 14.87 1.13 -13.71
C VAL A 41 15.25 1.00 -12.22
N GLN A 42 16.23 1.78 -11.74
CA GLN A 42 16.59 1.82 -10.33
C GLN A 42 15.44 2.36 -9.46
N SER A 43 14.78 3.43 -9.91
CA SER A 43 13.64 4.05 -9.23
C SER A 43 12.41 3.13 -9.22
N ASP A 44 12.15 2.44 -10.34
CA ASP A 44 11.09 1.46 -10.47
C ASP A 44 11.29 0.29 -9.50
N LEU A 45 12.52 -0.24 -9.44
CA LEU A 45 12.87 -1.33 -8.53
C LEU A 45 12.68 -0.93 -7.07
N ALA A 46 13.16 0.26 -6.68
CA ALA A 46 12.99 0.78 -5.32
C ALA A 46 11.51 0.96 -4.95
N SER A 47 10.70 1.44 -5.90
CA SER A 47 9.26 1.61 -5.74
C SER A 47 8.54 0.27 -5.57
N LEU A 48 8.82 -0.69 -6.45
CA LEU A 48 8.27 -2.05 -6.39
C LEU A 48 8.63 -2.77 -5.09
N GLN A 49 9.88 -2.67 -4.63
CA GLN A 49 10.33 -3.25 -3.35
C GLN A 49 9.59 -2.61 -2.17
N SER A 50 9.40 -1.29 -2.18
CA SER A 50 8.69 -0.55 -1.14
C SER A 50 7.20 -0.91 -1.08
N LEU A 51 6.54 -0.99 -2.25
CA LEU A 51 5.15 -1.43 -2.37
C LEU A 51 4.99 -2.89 -1.92
N SER A 52 5.86 -3.78 -2.41
CA SER A 52 5.87 -5.19 -2.00
C SER A 52 5.99 -5.34 -0.50
N ARG A 53 6.97 -4.66 0.12
CA ARG A 53 7.15 -4.70 1.57
C ARG A 53 5.90 -4.21 2.30
N ARG A 54 5.35 -3.05 1.90
CA ARG A 54 4.20 -2.44 2.58
C ARG A 54 2.95 -3.32 2.51
N ILE A 55 2.68 -3.90 1.35
CA ILE A 55 1.51 -4.74 1.09
C ILE A 55 1.66 -6.09 1.81
N HIS A 56 2.83 -6.74 1.72
CA HIS A 56 3.07 -8.01 2.38
C HIS A 56 3.21 -7.88 3.91
N TYR A 57 3.50 -6.69 4.43
CA TYR A 57 3.39 -6.43 5.87
C TYR A 57 1.97 -6.68 6.41
N GLY A 58 0.97 -6.78 5.53
CA GLY A 58 -0.37 -7.28 5.87
C GLY A 58 -0.35 -8.62 6.60
N ARG A 59 0.62 -9.52 6.35
CA ARG A 59 0.75 -10.79 7.10
C ARG A 59 0.96 -10.56 8.60
N PHE A 60 1.81 -9.59 8.94
CA PHE A 60 2.08 -9.22 10.34
C PHE A 60 0.89 -8.51 10.96
N VAL A 61 0.23 -7.61 10.21
CA VAL A 61 -0.98 -6.93 10.68
C VAL A 61 -2.09 -7.94 10.98
N ALA A 62 -2.30 -8.92 10.11
CA ALA A 62 -3.26 -9.99 10.33
C ALA A 62 -2.91 -10.84 11.55
N GLU A 63 -1.63 -11.21 11.73
CA GLU A 63 -1.21 -11.97 12.91
C GLU A 63 -1.45 -11.22 14.22
N VAL A 64 -1.15 -9.92 14.26
CA VAL A 64 -1.39 -9.10 15.44
C VAL A 64 -2.89 -9.01 15.74
N LYS A 65 -3.72 -8.72 14.73
CA LYS A 65 -5.18 -8.66 14.88
C LYS A 65 -5.78 -9.99 15.33
N TYR A 66 -5.33 -11.10 14.76
CA TYR A 66 -5.78 -12.44 15.14
C TYR A 66 -5.43 -12.73 16.60
N ARG A 67 -4.21 -12.42 17.05
CA ARG A 67 -3.81 -12.66 18.45
C ARG A 67 -4.56 -11.81 19.45
N ASP A 68 -4.95 -10.60 19.07
CA ASP A 68 -5.71 -9.68 19.91
C ASP A 68 -7.14 -10.19 20.16
N ALA A 69 -7.81 -10.72 19.14
CA ALA A 69 -9.17 -11.25 19.25
C ALA A 69 -9.40 -12.52 18.40
N PRO A 70 -8.83 -13.68 18.77
CA PRO A 70 -8.92 -14.90 17.95
C PRO A 70 -10.36 -15.32 17.66
N GLN A 71 -11.23 -15.22 18.67
CA GLN A 71 -12.63 -15.62 18.62
C GLN A 71 -13.45 -14.86 17.56
N ASP A 72 -13.03 -13.64 17.19
CA ASP A 72 -13.72 -12.84 16.18
C ASP A 72 -13.43 -13.36 14.76
N TYR A 73 -12.23 -13.93 14.55
CA TYR A 73 -11.78 -14.39 13.23
C TYR A 73 -11.99 -15.89 13.02
N GLU A 74 -11.88 -16.72 14.07
CA GLU A 74 -11.96 -18.18 13.97
C GLU A 74 -13.19 -18.70 13.20
N PRO A 75 -14.43 -18.21 13.43
CA PRO A 75 -15.60 -18.67 12.69
C PRO A 75 -15.46 -18.46 11.18
N ALA A 76 -15.02 -17.26 10.78
CA ALA A 76 -14.83 -16.91 9.38
C ALA A 76 -13.65 -17.67 8.74
N ILE A 77 -12.57 -17.93 9.49
CA ILE A 77 -11.43 -18.72 9.01
C ILE A 77 -11.86 -20.17 8.77
N ARG A 78 -12.56 -20.80 9.71
CA ARG A 78 -13.02 -22.19 9.60
C ARG A 78 -14.03 -22.37 8.47
N ALA A 79 -14.93 -21.40 8.29
CA ALA A 79 -15.87 -21.37 7.16
C ALA A 79 -15.23 -20.96 5.82
N LYS A 80 -13.94 -20.57 5.82
CA LYS A 80 -13.22 -19.99 4.67
C LYS A 80 -13.95 -18.79 4.04
N ASP A 81 -14.64 -18.01 4.87
CA ASP A 81 -15.43 -16.84 4.45
C ASP A 81 -14.55 -15.59 4.28
N ARG A 82 -14.13 -15.38 3.02
CA ARG A 82 -13.35 -14.21 2.60
C ARG A 82 -14.05 -12.88 2.86
N ASN A 83 -15.36 -12.83 2.70
CA ASN A 83 -16.12 -11.59 2.79
C ASN A 83 -16.28 -11.17 4.25
N ALA A 84 -16.58 -12.12 5.14
CA ALA A 84 -16.60 -11.88 6.58
C ALA A 84 -15.24 -11.39 7.09
N LEU A 85 -14.13 -12.03 6.68
CA LEU A 85 -12.78 -11.58 7.03
C LEU A 85 -12.49 -10.18 6.51
N MET A 86 -12.84 -9.87 5.25
CA MET A 86 -12.65 -8.52 4.69
C MET A 86 -13.42 -7.47 5.48
N LYS A 87 -14.65 -7.78 5.90
CA LYS A 87 -15.48 -6.88 6.72
C LYS A 87 -14.86 -6.64 8.09
N LEU A 88 -14.42 -7.70 8.79
CA LEU A 88 -13.74 -7.60 10.09
C LEU A 88 -12.45 -6.77 10.03
N LEU A 89 -11.71 -6.87 8.92
CA LEU A 89 -10.44 -6.18 8.74
C LEU A 89 -10.59 -4.70 8.35
N THR A 90 -11.76 -4.31 7.83
CA THR A 90 -12.00 -2.96 7.29
C THR A 90 -12.32 -1.99 8.41
N SER A 91 -11.59 -0.88 8.44
CA SER A 91 -11.83 0.22 9.35
C SER A 91 -11.74 1.52 8.56
N GLU A 92 -12.89 2.02 8.13
CA GLU A 92 -12.99 3.19 7.24
C GLU A 92 -12.32 4.43 7.85
N SER A 93 -12.49 4.66 9.14
CA SER A 93 -11.86 5.79 9.84
C SER A 93 -10.33 5.70 9.80
N VAL A 94 -9.76 4.51 9.98
CA VAL A 94 -8.31 4.30 9.88
C VAL A 94 -7.82 4.47 8.44
N GLU A 95 -8.58 3.97 7.46
CA GLU A 95 -8.25 4.13 6.04
C GLU A 95 -8.24 5.61 5.63
N GLU A 96 -9.25 6.39 6.04
CA GLU A 96 -9.31 7.83 5.79
C GLU A 96 -8.17 8.60 6.48
N MET A 97 -7.84 8.25 7.73
CA MET A 97 -6.68 8.84 8.41
C MET A 97 -5.37 8.52 7.69
N VAL A 98 -5.22 7.31 7.12
CA VAL A 98 -4.04 6.93 6.34
C VAL A 98 -3.95 7.78 5.08
N LYS A 99 -5.05 7.94 4.32
CA LYS A 99 -5.10 8.76 3.09
C LYS A 99 -4.67 10.21 3.37
N ARG A 100 -5.30 10.86 4.37
CA ARG A 100 -4.96 12.23 4.79
C ARG A 100 -3.50 12.39 5.22
N ARG A 101 -2.97 11.41 5.96
CA ARG A 101 -1.58 11.43 6.40
C ARG A 101 -0.59 11.25 5.25
N VAL A 102 -0.91 10.38 4.29
CA VAL A 102 -0.10 10.17 3.09
C VAL A 102 -0.06 11.44 2.25
N GLU A 103 -1.20 12.07 2.02
CA GLU A 103 -1.30 13.36 1.33
C GLU A 103 -0.43 14.42 2.01
N LYS A 104 -0.58 14.60 3.33
CA LYS A 104 0.22 15.57 4.09
C LYS A 104 1.72 15.32 3.98
N LYS A 105 2.15 14.05 3.98
CA LYS A 105 3.57 13.70 3.77
C LYS A 105 4.03 14.01 2.34
N ALA A 106 3.21 13.72 1.34
CA ALA A 106 3.51 14.03 -0.05
C ALA A 106 3.64 15.55 -0.26
N MET A 107 2.79 16.36 0.39
CA MET A 107 2.94 17.81 0.39
C MET A 107 4.30 18.23 0.97
N VAL A 108 4.65 17.73 2.17
CA VAL A 108 5.88 18.13 2.87
C VAL A 108 7.15 17.72 2.11
N PHE A 109 7.22 16.49 1.60
CA PHE A 109 8.44 15.98 0.94
C PHE A 109 8.49 16.28 -0.56
N GLY A 110 7.34 16.54 -1.19
CA GLY A 110 7.24 16.85 -2.62
C GLY A 110 7.41 18.33 -2.93
N GLN A 111 7.40 19.20 -1.93
CA GLN A 111 7.53 20.65 -2.08
C GLN A 111 8.92 21.05 -2.59
N ASN A 112 8.96 21.98 -3.55
CA ASN A 112 10.20 22.65 -3.93
C ASN A 112 10.57 23.67 -2.84
N VAL A 113 11.75 23.51 -2.24
CA VAL A 113 12.26 24.38 -1.18
C VAL A 113 13.33 25.31 -1.78
N THR A 114 13.06 26.61 -1.76
CA THR A 114 13.92 27.68 -2.28
C THR A 114 14.33 28.63 -1.13
N LEU A 115 15.49 29.30 -1.25
CA LEU A 115 16.04 30.19 -0.21
C LEU A 115 15.54 31.65 -0.32
N GLY A 116 14.78 32.01 -1.35
CA GLY A 116 14.29 33.37 -1.59
C GLY A 116 12.76 33.46 -1.52
N ASP A 117 12.24 34.69 -1.39
CA ASP A 117 10.79 34.95 -1.49
C ASP A 117 10.31 34.57 -2.90
N ASP A 118 9.75 33.37 -3.03
CA ASP A 118 8.97 33.02 -4.21
C ASP A 118 7.76 33.96 -4.27
N ASN A 119 7.76 34.91 -5.22
CA ASN A 119 6.62 35.78 -5.51
C ASN A 119 5.33 35.01 -5.86
N ASP A 120 5.42 33.70 -6.08
CA ASP A 120 4.32 32.77 -6.28
C ASP A 120 4.04 32.04 -4.95
N ASN A 121 3.14 32.58 -4.12
CA ASN A 121 2.75 32.06 -2.79
C ASN A 121 2.13 30.64 -2.80
N ARG A 122 2.19 29.91 -3.92
CA ARG A 122 1.63 28.57 -4.06
C ARG A 122 2.75 27.52 -4.04
N PRO A 123 2.72 26.55 -3.11
CA PRO A 123 3.70 25.49 -3.09
C PRO A 123 3.62 24.67 -4.39
N ARG A 124 4.75 24.56 -5.09
CA ARG A 124 4.90 23.66 -6.25
C ARG A 124 5.37 22.30 -5.77
N TYR A 125 4.67 21.25 -6.20
CA TYR A 125 4.98 19.87 -5.87
C TYR A 125 5.54 19.13 -7.08
N LYS A 126 6.53 18.27 -6.86
CA LYS A 126 7.08 17.39 -7.92
C LYS A 126 6.04 16.41 -8.46
N ILE A 127 5.16 15.92 -7.57
CA ILE A 127 4.01 15.07 -7.89
C ILE A 127 2.83 15.60 -7.10
N ASP A 128 1.64 15.63 -7.69
CA ASP A 128 0.41 16.02 -7.00
C ASP A 128 0.18 15.13 -5.76
N PRO A 129 0.15 15.71 -4.53
CA PRO A 129 -0.12 14.96 -3.30
C PRO A 129 -1.44 14.17 -3.32
N LEU A 130 -2.46 14.66 -4.02
CA LEU A 130 -3.74 13.98 -4.16
C LEU A 130 -3.63 12.68 -4.95
N VAL A 131 -2.78 12.66 -5.98
CA VAL A 131 -2.49 11.43 -6.74
C VAL A 131 -1.87 10.38 -5.82
N ILE A 132 -0.93 10.76 -4.95
CA ILE A 132 -0.32 9.81 -4.00
C ILE A 132 -1.35 9.29 -2.97
N SER A 133 -2.21 10.17 -2.46
CA SER A 133 -3.31 9.81 -1.55
C SER A 133 -4.27 8.81 -2.21
N ARG A 134 -4.66 9.09 -3.46
CA ARG A 134 -5.47 8.20 -4.29
C ARG A 134 -4.80 6.85 -4.49
N ILE A 135 -3.49 6.85 -4.79
CA ILE A 135 -2.73 5.60 -4.98
C ILE A 135 -2.83 4.69 -3.76
N TYR A 136 -2.67 5.28 -2.58
CA TYR A 136 -2.79 4.55 -1.33
C TYR A 136 -4.21 4.02 -1.08
N GLY A 137 -5.22 4.86 -1.33
CA GLY A 137 -6.62 4.53 -1.09
C GLY A 137 -7.17 3.46 -2.03
N GLU A 138 -6.93 3.59 -3.33
CA GLU A 138 -7.54 2.72 -4.36
C GLU A 138 -6.79 1.39 -4.51
N TRP A 139 -5.48 1.34 -4.23
CA TRP A 139 -4.69 0.15 -4.54
C TRP A 139 -3.86 -0.40 -3.38
N VAL A 140 -3.09 0.44 -2.67
CA VAL A 140 -2.19 -0.06 -1.62
C VAL A 140 -2.97 -0.65 -0.44
N ILE A 141 -3.96 0.07 0.09
CA ILE A 141 -4.78 -0.39 1.21
C ILE A 141 -5.57 -1.66 0.83
N PRO A 142 -6.31 -1.71 -0.29
CA PRO A 142 -7.03 -2.91 -0.70
C PRO A 142 -6.14 -4.14 -0.87
N LEU A 143 -4.99 -4.03 -1.56
CA LEU A 143 -4.06 -5.15 -1.71
C LEU A 143 -3.50 -5.62 -0.36
N THR A 144 -3.21 -4.70 0.56
CA THR A 144 -2.77 -5.04 1.92
C THR A 144 -3.87 -5.79 2.69
N LYS A 145 -5.15 -5.46 2.48
CA LYS A 145 -6.27 -6.20 3.08
C LYS A 145 -6.43 -7.59 2.45
N ILE A 146 -6.24 -7.73 1.14
CA ILE A 146 -6.24 -9.04 0.48
C ILE A 146 -5.15 -9.95 1.08
N VAL A 147 -3.93 -9.43 1.28
CA VAL A 147 -2.86 -10.19 1.97
C VAL A 147 -3.28 -10.61 3.38
N GLN A 148 -3.93 -9.73 4.14
CA GLN A 148 -4.43 -10.06 5.48
C GLN A 148 -5.46 -11.20 5.43
N VAL A 149 -6.43 -11.14 4.50
CA VAL A 149 -7.44 -12.19 4.32
C VAL A 149 -6.79 -13.52 3.93
N GLU A 150 -5.91 -13.52 2.94
CA GLU A 150 -5.19 -14.72 2.50
C GLU A 150 -4.39 -15.37 3.64
N TYR A 151 -3.82 -14.53 4.52
CA TYR A 151 -3.06 -14.98 5.69
C TYR A 151 -3.98 -15.64 6.70
N LEU A 152 -5.08 -14.97 7.06
CA LEU A 152 -6.04 -15.49 8.04
C LEU A 152 -6.68 -16.79 7.59
N LEU A 153 -7.01 -16.92 6.30
CA LEU A 153 -7.57 -18.16 5.76
C LEU A 153 -6.70 -19.40 5.98
N ARG A 154 -5.37 -19.22 6.08
CA ARG A 154 -4.40 -20.30 6.31
C ARG A 154 -3.90 -20.36 7.75
N ARG A 155 -4.48 -19.55 8.65
CA ARG A 155 -3.95 -19.35 10.00
C ARG A 155 -4.22 -20.51 10.95
N LEU A 156 -5.20 -21.35 10.63
CA LEU A 156 -5.61 -22.53 11.38
C LEU A 156 -5.30 -23.85 10.67
N ASP A 157 -4.58 -23.79 9.55
CA ASP A 157 -4.25 -24.96 8.72
C ASP A 157 -3.25 -25.90 9.41
#